data_AF-A0A843F7F8-F1
#
_entry.id   AF-A0A843F7F8-F1
#
_cell.length_a   1.000
_cell.length_b   1.000
_cell.length_c   1.000
_cell.angle_alpha   90.00
_cell.angle_beta   90.00
_cell.angle_gamma   90.00
#
_symmetry.space_group_name_H-M   'P 1'
#
loop_
_entity.id
_entity.type
_entity.pdbx_description
1 polymer ?
#
loop_
_entity_poly.entity_id
_entity_poly.type
_entity_poly.pdbx_seq_one_letter_code
_entity_poly.pdbx_strand_id
1 'polypeptide(L)'
;MIVETVKIDDLISPEYNPRHITPEALESLKQSIDEFGYIDPLIVNQVNMHVVGGNQRLECLKALDYEEVEVIFINEPDINREKAINIRLNNSSGDWDIGKLDTIFNDLEIEGFDLTLTGFATENLQPFETSDEDTDIPTSETIPSDLNTGLKPETKQSNADEPVTTHKEDEYVGGLTDDDVTVKIGDVYVLGNHRLMCGDSSDRQNIDILIDKDKIDLILTDPPYGINIVNTNGKIRGETSHNQGTVGVSAPVSFKGERERERALTGTVGSPGVVQAKRYKPILNDDKLYDPTILLELNVDSIIWGANNFASKLPDSPKWLVWYKKPMDKANNDNFSDVELAWTNIKGKMCKMYHYLWSGLLREGNRKMELKERVHSTQKPVGLLINILNDYSDINNNILDLYGGSGSTLIACEETQRNCYMMELDPYYCQVIINRWEHYTGQKAVKIN
;
A
#
# COMPACT_ATOMS: atom_id res chain seq x y z
N MET A 1 -5.52 -36.58 6.81
CA MET A 1 -5.84 -36.72 5.37
C MET A 1 -5.63 -38.18 4.99
N ILE A 2 -6.33 -38.65 3.97
CA ILE A 2 -6.11 -39.99 3.39
C ILE A 2 -5.31 -39.76 2.10
N VAL A 3 -4.35 -40.64 1.84
CA VAL A 3 -3.60 -40.68 0.57
C VAL A 3 -4.21 -41.78 -0.28
N GLU A 4 -4.52 -41.47 -1.53
CA GLU A 4 -5.12 -42.40 -2.50
C GLU A 4 -4.28 -42.39 -3.79
N THR A 5 -4.13 -43.54 -4.43
CA THR A 5 -3.41 -43.68 -5.70
C THR A 5 -4.37 -43.45 -6.86
N VAL A 6 -4.02 -42.57 -7.80
CA VAL A 6 -4.82 -42.23 -8.98
C VAL A 6 -3.95 -42.18 -10.23
N LYS A 7 -4.57 -42.22 -11.41
CA LYS A 7 -3.84 -42.07 -12.67
C LYS A 7 -3.46 -40.63 -12.93
N ILE A 8 -2.29 -40.41 -13.51
CA ILE A 8 -1.80 -39.06 -13.78
C ILE A 8 -2.63 -38.33 -14.86
N ASP A 9 -3.26 -39.08 -15.76
CA ASP A 9 -4.12 -38.58 -16.83
C ASP A 9 -5.48 -38.10 -16.33
N ASP A 10 -5.96 -38.62 -15.19
CA ASP A 10 -7.22 -38.18 -14.56
C ASP A 10 -7.03 -36.83 -13.81
N LEU A 11 -5.81 -36.30 -13.74
CA LEU A 11 -5.46 -35.07 -13.02
C LEU A 11 -5.29 -33.85 -13.93
N ILE A 12 -6.04 -32.81 -13.61
CA ILE A 12 -6.13 -31.55 -14.36
C ILE A 12 -5.31 -30.48 -13.63
N SER A 13 -4.32 -29.88 -14.29
CA SER A 13 -3.80 -28.57 -13.87
C SER A 13 -4.83 -27.52 -14.29
N PRO A 14 -5.39 -26.72 -13.36
CA PRO A 14 -6.39 -25.72 -13.73
C PRO A 14 -5.74 -24.63 -14.59
N GLU A 15 -6.53 -23.97 -15.47
CA GLU A 15 -6.15 -22.77 -16.26
C GLU A 15 -5.80 -21.53 -15.41
N TYR A 16 -5.53 -21.74 -14.13
CA TYR A 16 -5.18 -20.75 -13.14
C TYR A 16 -4.20 -21.26 -12.06
N ASN A 17 -3.38 -22.32 -12.21
CA ASN A 17 -2.29 -22.54 -11.21
C ASN A 17 -1.06 -21.62 -11.48
N PRO A 18 -0.81 -20.60 -10.64
CA PRO A 18 0.50 -19.19 -10.96
C PRO A 18 1.94 -19.56 -11.21
N ARG A 19 2.14 -20.78 -11.64
CA ARG A 19 3.47 -21.34 -11.84
C ARG A 19 3.59 -22.01 -13.16
N HIS A 20 4.12 -21.21 -14.07
CA HIS A 20 5.20 -21.63 -14.92
C HIS A 20 6.37 -22.09 -14.03
N ILE A 21 6.98 -23.22 -14.38
CA ILE A 21 8.29 -23.62 -13.86
C ILE A 21 9.34 -23.31 -14.92
N THR A 22 10.47 -22.72 -14.54
CA THR A 22 11.56 -22.49 -15.52
C THR A 22 12.13 -23.85 -15.96
N PRO A 23 12.62 -24.01 -17.20
CA PRO A 23 13.18 -25.30 -17.67
C PRO A 23 14.32 -25.82 -16.78
N GLU A 24 15.10 -24.91 -16.19
CA GLU A 24 16.19 -25.23 -15.27
C GLU A 24 15.68 -25.73 -13.91
N ALA A 25 14.64 -25.11 -13.36
CA ALA A 25 13.98 -25.58 -12.13
C ALA A 25 13.23 -26.89 -12.35
N LEU A 26 12.61 -27.09 -13.52
CA LEU A 26 11.95 -28.33 -13.92
C LEU A 26 12.96 -29.48 -13.94
N GLU A 27 14.12 -29.27 -14.57
CA GLU A 27 15.17 -30.29 -14.66
C GLU A 27 15.81 -30.59 -13.30
N SER A 28 16.00 -29.56 -12.46
CA SER A 28 16.42 -29.75 -11.06
C SER A 28 15.40 -30.55 -10.23
N LEU A 29 14.10 -30.31 -10.43
CA LEU A 29 13.02 -31.02 -9.74
C LEU A 29 12.90 -32.48 -10.23
N LYS A 30 13.06 -32.74 -11.53
CA LYS A 30 13.19 -34.13 -12.05
C LYS A 30 14.37 -34.86 -11.42
N GLN A 31 15.55 -34.25 -11.36
CA GLN A 31 16.73 -34.87 -10.74
C GLN A 31 16.51 -35.16 -9.25
N SER A 32 15.77 -34.30 -8.54
CA SER A 32 15.35 -34.57 -7.16
C SER A 32 14.35 -35.72 -7.04
N ILE A 33 13.44 -35.89 -8.01
CA ILE A 33 12.46 -37.00 -8.03
C ILE A 33 13.12 -38.33 -8.44
N ASP A 34 14.17 -38.30 -9.27
CA ASP A 34 14.95 -39.48 -9.66
C ASP A 34 15.87 -39.97 -8.51
N GLU A 35 16.59 -39.06 -7.85
CA GLU A 35 17.51 -39.40 -6.74
C GLU A 35 16.78 -39.78 -5.44
N PHE A 36 15.67 -39.09 -5.09
CA PHE A 36 14.98 -39.27 -3.81
C PHE A 36 13.59 -39.95 -3.92
N GLY A 37 13.07 -40.12 -5.13
CA GLY A 37 11.72 -40.62 -5.37
C GLY A 37 10.63 -39.56 -5.21
N TYR A 38 9.39 -39.96 -5.53
CA TYR A 38 8.20 -39.15 -5.29
C TYR A 38 7.77 -39.26 -3.81
N ILE A 39 8.03 -38.21 -3.02
CA ILE A 39 7.81 -38.20 -1.55
C ILE A 39 6.55 -37.41 -1.18
N ASP A 40 6.34 -36.23 -1.77
CA ASP A 40 5.21 -35.35 -1.44
C ASP A 40 4.01 -35.61 -2.37
N PRO A 41 2.82 -36.00 -1.86
CA PRO A 41 1.63 -36.19 -2.68
C PRO A 41 1.09 -34.87 -3.26
N LEU A 42 0.33 -34.94 -4.36
CA LEU A 42 -0.42 -33.79 -4.90
C LEU A 42 -1.70 -33.56 -4.08
N ILE A 43 -2.19 -32.33 -4.04
CA ILE A 43 -3.48 -32.00 -3.41
C ILE A 43 -4.50 -31.70 -4.51
N VAL A 44 -5.62 -32.43 -4.51
CA VAL A 44 -6.59 -32.49 -5.62
C VAL A 44 -7.99 -32.21 -5.12
N ASN A 45 -8.76 -31.35 -5.80
CA ASN A 45 -10.18 -31.18 -5.50
C ASN A 45 -11.01 -32.27 -6.18
N GLN A 46 -11.69 -33.09 -5.39
CA GLN A 46 -12.49 -34.24 -5.87
C GLN A 46 -13.72 -33.82 -6.69
N VAL A 47 -14.09 -32.53 -6.66
CA VAL A 47 -15.25 -31.98 -7.41
C VAL A 47 -14.99 -31.92 -8.92
N ASN A 48 -13.75 -31.67 -9.34
CA ASN A 48 -13.37 -31.38 -10.73
C ASN A 48 -12.00 -31.95 -11.13
N MET A 49 -11.32 -32.67 -10.23
CA MET A 49 -9.97 -33.21 -10.41
C MET A 49 -8.88 -32.15 -10.65
N HIS A 50 -9.14 -30.89 -10.28
CA HIS A 50 -8.12 -29.84 -10.29
C HIS A 50 -7.05 -30.13 -9.23
N VAL A 51 -5.79 -30.17 -9.63
CA VAL A 51 -4.66 -30.13 -8.70
C VAL A 51 -4.58 -28.70 -8.15
N VAL A 52 -4.85 -28.56 -6.85
CA VAL A 52 -4.83 -27.27 -6.14
C VAL A 52 -3.52 -27.03 -5.39
N GLY A 53 -2.69 -28.06 -5.24
CA GLY A 53 -1.37 -27.99 -4.62
C GLY A 53 -0.36 -28.91 -5.31
N GLY A 54 0.77 -28.36 -5.75
CA GLY A 54 1.88 -29.12 -6.34
C GLY A 54 1.89 -29.28 -7.87
N ASN A 55 1.23 -28.41 -8.64
CA ASN A 55 1.17 -28.53 -10.11
C ASN A 55 2.53 -28.70 -10.82
N GLN A 56 3.59 -28.02 -10.35
CA GLN A 56 4.95 -28.20 -10.90
C GLN A 56 5.49 -29.64 -10.74
N ARG A 57 5.06 -30.37 -9.69
CA ARG A 57 5.35 -31.80 -9.52
C ARG A 57 4.56 -32.66 -10.51
N LEU A 58 3.29 -32.32 -10.79
CA LEU A 58 2.49 -33.01 -11.82
C LEU A 58 3.17 -32.95 -13.20
N GLU A 59 3.72 -31.78 -13.58
CA GLU A 59 4.46 -31.63 -14.83
C GLU A 59 5.74 -32.48 -14.86
N CYS A 60 6.51 -32.50 -13.78
CA CYS A 60 7.70 -33.35 -13.68
C CYS A 60 7.36 -34.84 -13.80
N LEU A 61 6.30 -35.30 -13.13
CA LEU A 61 5.89 -36.70 -13.13
C LEU A 61 5.35 -37.13 -14.51
N LYS A 62 4.58 -36.26 -15.19
CA LYS A 62 4.17 -36.47 -16.60
C LYS A 62 5.38 -36.48 -17.54
N ALA A 63 6.43 -35.71 -17.26
CA ALA A 63 7.69 -35.70 -18.01
C ALA A 63 8.69 -36.80 -17.61
N LEU A 64 8.31 -37.69 -16.68
CA LEU A 64 9.07 -38.87 -16.22
C LEU A 64 8.28 -40.18 -16.45
N ASP A 65 7.25 -40.15 -17.31
CA ASP A 65 6.41 -41.29 -17.71
C ASP A 65 5.74 -42.06 -16.53
N TYR A 66 5.37 -41.38 -15.44
CA TYR A 66 4.62 -41.99 -14.32
C TYR A 66 3.14 -42.25 -14.71
N GLU A 67 2.69 -43.50 -14.68
CA GLU A 67 1.28 -43.84 -14.96
C GLU A 67 0.32 -43.52 -13.79
N GLU A 68 0.76 -43.75 -12.54
CA GLU A 68 -0.03 -43.58 -11.31
C GLU A 68 0.75 -42.79 -10.26
N VAL A 69 0.05 -41.96 -9.49
CA VAL A 69 0.60 -41.04 -8.48
C VAL A 69 -0.24 -41.03 -7.21
N GLU A 70 0.40 -40.79 -6.06
CA GLU A 70 -0.29 -40.61 -4.78
C GLU A 70 -0.80 -39.17 -4.60
N VAL A 71 -2.06 -39.04 -4.18
CA VAL A 71 -2.75 -37.75 -4.01
C VAL A 71 -3.54 -37.68 -2.70
N ILE A 72 -3.80 -36.46 -2.25
CA ILE A 72 -4.70 -36.15 -1.14
C ILE A 72 -5.91 -35.39 -1.70
N PHE A 73 -7.10 -35.95 -1.51
CA PHE A 73 -8.34 -35.27 -1.89
C PHE A 73 -8.77 -34.21 -0.87
N ILE A 74 -9.17 -33.04 -1.40
CA ILE A 74 -10.09 -32.10 -0.76
C ILE A 74 -11.46 -32.15 -1.48
N ASN A 75 -12.48 -31.55 -0.88
CA ASN A 75 -13.80 -31.41 -1.47
C ASN A 75 -14.33 -29.99 -1.18
N GLU A 76 -14.11 -29.08 -2.11
CA GLU A 76 -14.54 -27.68 -2.03
C GLU A 76 -15.39 -27.35 -3.28
N PRO A 77 -16.73 -27.21 -3.16
CA PRO A 77 -17.60 -26.97 -4.31
C PRO A 77 -17.63 -25.53 -4.81
N ASP A 78 -16.99 -24.60 -4.10
CA ASP A 78 -16.90 -23.18 -4.46
C ASP A 78 -15.55 -22.88 -5.13
N ILE A 79 -15.59 -22.49 -6.41
CA ILE A 79 -14.41 -22.19 -7.22
C ILE A 79 -13.56 -21.03 -6.67
N ASN A 80 -14.15 -20.10 -5.91
CA ASN A 80 -13.42 -18.99 -5.30
C ASN A 80 -12.70 -19.43 -4.02
N ARG A 81 -13.32 -20.35 -3.28
CA ARG A 81 -12.65 -21.05 -2.18
C ARG A 81 -11.58 -22.00 -2.70
N GLU A 82 -11.77 -22.63 -3.85
CA GLU A 82 -10.72 -23.37 -4.56
C GLU A 82 -9.56 -22.46 -4.97
N LYS A 83 -9.83 -21.31 -5.62
CA LYS A 83 -8.82 -20.29 -5.94
C LYS A 83 -8.04 -19.83 -4.71
N ALA A 84 -8.72 -19.58 -3.60
CA ALA A 84 -8.10 -19.16 -2.34
C ALA A 84 -7.34 -20.30 -1.63
N ILE A 85 -7.83 -21.55 -1.68
CA ILE A 85 -7.14 -22.74 -1.15
C ILE A 85 -5.92 -23.05 -1.98
N ASN A 86 -5.99 -22.92 -3.31
CA ASN A 86 -4.86 -22.93 -4.21
C ASN A 86 -3.90 -21.83 -3.74
N ILE A 87 -4.15 -20.53 -3.94
CA ILE A 87 -3.26 -19.44 -3.48
C ILE A 87 -2.64 -19.70 -2.08
N ARG A 88 -3.42 -20.14 -1.08
CA ARG A 88 -2.97 -20.38 0.31
C ARG A 88 -2.11 -21.62 0.54
N LEU A 89 -2.51 -22.81 0.06
CA LEU A 89 -1.62 -23.99 0.04
C LEU A 89 -0.29 -23.59 -0.60
N ASN A 90 -0.44 -22.75 -1.58
CA ASN A 90 0.50 -22.53 -2.61
C ASN A 90 1.20 -21.15 -2.23
N ASN A 91 1.28 -20.78 -0.93
CA ASN A 91 1.97 -19.56 -0.41
C ASN A 91 3.11 -19.89 0.60
N SER A 92 4.21 -20.52 0.17
CA SER A 92 5.50 -20.53 0.89
C SER A 92 6.84 -20.81 0.11
N SER A 93 7.02 -20.47 -1.19
CA SER A 93 8.33 -20.05 -1.84
C SER A 93 8.45 -20.19 -3.39
N GLY A 94 8.93 -19.13 -4.07
CA GLY A 94 9.40 -19.09 -5.48
C GLY A 94 8.71 -18.00 -6.34
N ASP A 95 8.82 -18.10 -7.67
CA ASP A 95 8.25 -17.09 -8.60
C ASP A 95 6.72 -17.20 -8.81
N TRP A 96 6.11 -16.11 -9.29
CA TRP A 96 4.67 -15.97 -9.48
C TRP A 96 4.36 -15.27 -10.80
N ASP A 97 3.42 -15.82 -11.57
CA ASP A 97 2.77 -15.04 -12.61
C ASP A 97 1.75 -14.06 -11.98
N ILE A 98 2.10 -12.77 -12.02
CA ILE A 98 1.41 -11.68 -11.35
C ILE A 98 0.07 -11.32 -12.03
N GLY A 99 -0.17 -11.71 -13.30
CA GLY A 99 -1.20 -11.07 -14.11
C GLY A 99 -2.65 -11.40 -13.72
N LYS A 100 -3.10 -12.66 -13.84
CA LYS A 100 -4.37 -13.13 -13.22
C LYS A 100 -4.18 -13.49 -11.74
N LEU A 101 -3.00 -13.30 -11.13
CA LEU A 101 -2.96 -13.06 -9.67
C LEU A 101 -3.71 -11.76 -9.36
N ASP A 102 -3.46 -10.70 -10.13
CA ASP A 102 -4.30 -9.49 -10.13
C ASP A 102 -5.75 -9.85 -10.52
N THR A 103 -6.01 -10.55 -11.63
CA THR A 103 -7.40 -10.91 -12.02
C THR A 103 -8.14 -11.76 -10.98
N ILE A 104 -7.52 -12.72 -10.31
CA ILE A 104 -8.18 -13.53 -9.26
C ILE A 104 -8.34 -12.73 -7.97
N PHE A 105 -7.42 -11.82 -7.63
CA PHE A 105 -7.72 -10.85 -6.57
C PHE A 105 -8.88 -9.93 -6.95
N ASN A 106 -9.02 -9.53 -8.22
CA ASN A 106 -10.17 -8.77 -8.71
C ASN A 106 -11.47 -9.61 -8.69
N ASP A 107 -11.45 -10.87 -9.13
CA ASP A 107 -12.61 -11.80 -9.03
C ASP A 107 -13.06 -11.94 -7.57
N LEU A 108 -12.11 -12.20 -6.67
CA LEU A 108 -12.36 -12.38 -5.23
C LEU A 108 -12.82 -11.09 -4.56
N GLU A 109 -12.33 -9.91 -4.97
CA GLU A 109 -12.80 -8.61 -4.48
C GLU A 109 -14.20 -8.27 -5.00
N ILE A 110 -14.53 -8.61 -6.26
CA ILE A 110 -15.86 -8.45 -6.86
C ILE A 110 -16.92 -9.30 -6.14
N GLU A 111 -16.57 -10.53 -5.74
CA GLU A 111 -17.48 -11.43 -5.01
C GLU A 111 -17.42 -11.27 -3.48
N GLY A 112 -16.61 -10.33 -2.96
CA GLY A 112 -16.58 -9.95 -1.54
C GLY A 112 -15.87 -10.94 -0.62
N PHE A 113 -14.86 -11.65 -1.13
CA PHE A 113 -14.12 -12.69 -0.42
C PHE A 113 -13.07 -12.14 0.56
N ASP A 114 -12.88 -12.81 1.70
CA ASP A 114 -11.86 -12.41 2.68
C ASP A 114 -10.46 -12.87 2.26
N LEU A 115 -9.72 -11.96 1.63
CA LEU A 115 -8.36 -12.20 1.14
C LEU A 115 -7.35 -12.54 2.24
N THR A 116 -7.62 -12.27 3.54
CA THR A 116 -6.69 -12.65 4.62
C THR A 116 -6.51 -14.16 4.75
N LEU A 117 -7.51 -14.94 4.31
CA LEU A 117 -7.49 -16.40 4.31
C LEU A 117 -6.47 -17.00 3.33
N THR A 118 -6.02 -16.20 2.34
CA THR A 118 -5.08 -16.61 1.28
C THR A 118 -3.62 -16.76 1.75
N GLY A 119 -3.30 -16.37 2.99
CA GLY A 119 -1.95 -16.53 3.55
C GLY A 119 -0.96 -15.41 3.23
N PHE A 120 -1.29 -14.50 2.31
CA PHE A 120 -0.47 -13.34 1.95
C PHE A 120 -0.32 -12.30 3.09
N ALA A 121 0.56 -12.61 4.05
CA ALA A 121 1.29 -11.60 4.81
C ALA A 121 2.48 -11.10 3.98
N THR A 122 2.81 -9.80 4.08
CA THR A 122 3.80 -9.16 3.19
C THR A 122 5.24 -9.43 3.61
N GLU A 123 5.78 -10.60 3.25
CA GLU A 123 7.23 -10.88 3.33
C GLU A 123 7.78 -11.47 2.02
N ASN A 124 8.73 -10.75 1.42
CA ASN A 124 9.67 -11.19 0.37
C ASN A 124 9.09 -11.64 -1.00
N LEU A 125 8.89 -10.68 -1.90
CA LEU A 125 9.10 -10.89 -3.33
C LEU A 125 10.04 -9.79 -3.86
N GLN A 126 11.24 -10.18 -4.31
CA GLN A 126 12.05 -9.37 -5.23
C GLN A 126 11.80 -9.89 -6.65
N PRO A 127 11.42 -9.03 -7.60
CA PRO A 127 11.23 -9.44 -9.00
C PRO A 127 12.54 -9.24 -9.81
N PHE A 128 12.63 -9.85 -11.00
CA PHE A 128 13.76 -9.74 -11.93
C PHE A 128 13.29 -9.73 -13.40
N GLU A 129 13.65 -8.67 -14.14
CA GLU A 129 13.13 -8.35 -15.48
C GLU A 129 13.22 -9.48 -16.54
N THR A 130 12.16 -9.64 -17.35
CA THR A 130 12.27 -10.06 -18.76
C THR A 130 11.35 -9.24 -19.66
N SER A 131 11.88 -8.74 -20.78
CA SER A 131 11.14 -8.03 -21.83
C SER A 131 10.47 -8.98 -22.84
N ASP A 132 9.29 -8.58 -23.32
CA ASP A 132 8.67 -8.99 -24.59
C ASP A 132 8.43 -10.50 -24.82
N GLU A 133 7.27 -11.01 -24.41
CA GLU A 133 6.10 -11.11 -25.31
C GLU A 133 4.79 -11.35 -24.54
N ASP A 134 3.66 -11.46 -25.24
CA ASP A 134 2.30 -11.36 -24.68
C ASP A 134 1.83 -12.57 -23.82
N THR A 135 0.69 -12.33 -23.18
CA THR A 135 -0.32 -13.30 -22.67
C THR A 135 -0.19 -13.86 -21.26
N ASP A 136 -1.28 -13.67 -20.54
CA ASP A 136 -2.11 -14.69 -19.92
C ASP A 136 -1.43 -15.98 -19.38
N ILE A 137 -0.88 -16.03 -18.15
CA ILE A 137 -1.52 -15.92 -16.83
C ILE A 137 -2.33 -17.16 -16.35
N PRO A 138 -2.30 -17.52 -15.04
CA PRO A 138 -1.23 -17.73 -14.06
C PRO A 138 -1.72 -18.93 -13.20
N THR A 139 -2.11 -18.90 -11.90
CA THR A 139 -1.62 -18.45 -10.48
C THR A 139 0.44 -20.01 -8.84
N SER A 140 1.29 -19.64 -7.79
CA SER A 140 1.55 -20.36 -6.49
C SER A 140 2.19 -21.81 -6.31
N GLU A 141 2.40 -22.22 -5.03
CA GLU A 141 3.46 -23.11 -4.44
C GLU A 141 3.12 -24.50 -3.77
N THR A 142 3.24 -24.57 -2.43
CA THR A 142 3.40 -25.66 -1.41
C THR A 142 2.12 -26.46 -0.98
N ILE A 143 1.96 -27.16 0.16
CA ILE A 143 2.63 -27.46 1.48
C ILE A 143 2.44 -28.99 1.81
N PRO A 144 2.65 -29.62 3.02
CA PRO A 144 3.06 -29.16 4.38
C PRO A 144 4.06 -30.03 5.22
N SER A 145 4.50 -29.51 6.40
CA SER A 145 4.76 -30.25 7.69
C SER A 145 5.92 -31.29 7.78
N ASP A 146 6.47 -31.73 8.93
CA ASP A 146 6.48 -31.32 10.36
C ASP A 146 7.61 -32.11 11.09
N LEU A 147 8.05 -31.71 12.30
CA LEU A 147 8.45 -32.65 13.40
C LEU A 147 8.64 -31.97 14.78
N ASN A 148 8.86 -32.77 15.84
CA ASN A 148 8.25 -32.54 17.17
C ASN A 148 9.13 -32.92 18.41
N THR A 149 8.59 -32.67 19.62
CA THR A 149 8.96 -33.11 20.99
C THR A 149 9.91 -32.21 21.81
N GLY A 150 9.70 -32.00 23.13
CA GLY A 150 8.60 -32.45 24.02
C GLY A 150 8.77 -32.07 25.51
N LEU A 151 7.94 -32.67 26.39
CA LEU A 151 7.89 -32.60 27.88
C LEU A 151 7.03 -31.51 28.58
N LYS A 152 6.50 -31.91 29.77
CA LYS A 152 5.53 -31.30 30.72
C LYS A 152 5.53 -32.18 32.00
N PRO A 153 4.80 -31.90 33.10
CA PRO A 153 4.20 -30.65 33.64
C PRO A 153 4.55 -30.39 35.14
N GLU A 154 4.01 -29.34 35.75
CA GLU A 154 3.41 -29.38 37.11
C GLU A 154 2.20 -28.41 37.17
N THR A 155 1.33 -28.55 38.19
CA THR A 155 -0.03 -27.99 38.19
C THR A 155 -0.40 -27.22 39.46
N LYS A 156 -1.31 -26.24 39.31
CA LYS A 156 -2.24 -25.83 40.37
C LYS A 156 -3.58 -25.34 39.81
N GLN A 157 -4.64 -25.83 40.44
CA GLN A 157 -6.06 -25.46 40.28
C GLN A 157 -6.35 -24.13 41.00
N SER A 158 -7.43 -23.37 40.74
CA SER A 158 -8.47 -23.40 39.68
C SER A 158 -9.39 -22.18 39.87
N ASN A 159 -10.08 -21.74 38.82
CA ASN A 159 -11.52 -21.45 38.85
C ASN A 159 -12.05 -21.31 37.40
N ALA A 160 -13.38 -21.33 37.25
CA ALA A 160 -14.06 -21.39 35.95
C ALA A 160 -14.79 -20.07 35.60
N ASP A 161 -15.38 -20.06 34.40
CA ASP A 161 -16.42 -19.14 33.93
C ASP A 161 -16.00 -17.68 33.65
N GLU A 162 -15.08 -17.49 32.70
CA GLU A 162 -15.17 -16.37 31.75
C GLU A 162 -15.28 -16.92 30.31
N PRO A 163 -16.18 -16.36 29.46
CA PRO A 163 -16.32 -16.80 28.08
C PRO A 163 -15.13 -16.31 27.25
N VAL A 164 -14.59 -17.19 26.39
CA VAL A 164 -13.54 -16.80 25.44
C VAL A 164 -14.14 -15.86 24.39
N THR A 165 -14.05 -14.56 24.63
CA THR A 165 -14.31 -13.55 23.62
C THR A 165 -13.22 -13.63 22.56
N THR A 166 -13.57 -14.13 21.38
CA THR A 166 -12.75 -13.98 20.18
C THR A 166 -12.61 -12.49 19.89
N HIS A 167 -11.49 -11.89 20.29
CA HIS A 167 -11.14 -10.55 19.87
C HIS A 167 -11.01 -10.56 18.35
N LYS A 168 -12.00 -9.99 17.67
CA LYS A 168 -11.75 -9.43 16.34
C LYS A 168 -10.82 -8.24 16.55
N GLU A 169 -9.82 -8.10 15.70
CA GLU A 169 -9.15 -6.81 15.57
C GLU A 169 -10.14 -5.89 14.84
N ASP A 170 -10.65 -4.87 15.54
CA ASP A 170 -11.65 -3.94 15.00
C ASP A 170 -10.99 -3.02 13.95
N GLU A 171 -10.88 -3.50 12.71
CA GLU A 171 -10.21 -2.81 11.60
C GLU A 171 -10.69 -1.35 11.43
N TYR A 172 -9.75 -0.41 11.32
CA TYR A 172 -10.09 0.97 10.99
C TYR A 172 -10.56 1.10 9.53
N VAL A 173 -11.88 1.24 9.35
CA VAL A 173 -12.52 1.50 8.06
C VAL A 173 -12.62 3.02 7.85
N GLY A 174 -12.01 3.51 6.77
CA GLY A 174 -12.08 4.93 6.40
C GLY A 174 -13.42 5.29 5.77
N GLY A 175 -14.30 5.93 6.54
CA GLY A 175 -15.64 6.28 6.06
C GLY A 175 -16.42 7.19 7.00
N LEU A 176 -15.84 8.35 7.36
CA LEU A 176 -16.55 9.36 8.16
C LEU A 176 -17.68 10.01 7.34
N THR A 177 -18.84 10.21 7.97
CA THR A 177 -19.89 11.12 7.53
C THR A 177 -19.64 12.53 8.05
N ASP A 178 -20.34 13.54 7.54
CA ASP A 178 -20.22 14.92 8.04
C ASP A 178 -20.66 15.05 9.52
N ASP A 179 -21.57 14.19 10.00
CA ASP A 179 -22.01 14.16 11.41
C ASP A 179 -20.94 13.58 12.36
N ASP A 180 -19.96 12.82 11.85
CA ASP A 180 -18.84 12.27 12.63
C ASP A 180 -17.69 13.30 12.82
N VAL A 181 -17.71 14.43 12.11
CA VAL A 181 -16.63 15.43 12.13
C VAL A 181 -16.85 16.44 13.27
N THR A 182 -16.18 16.20 14.40
CA THR A 182 -16.27 17.07 15.58
C THR A 182 -15.28 18.25 15.57
N VAL A 183 -14.18 18.10 14.83
CA VAL A 183 -13.09 19.09 14.68
C VAL A 183 -13.58 20.36 13.99
N LYS A 184 -13.00 21.51 14.35
CA LYS A 184 -13.25 22.82 13.70
C LYS A 184 -11.94 23.55 13.39
N ILE A 185 -11.98 24.45 12.41
CA ILE A 185 -10.83 25.31 12.07
C ILE A 185 -10.47 26.17 13.29
N GLY A 186 -9.18 26.17 13.65
CA GLY A 186 -8.64 26.78 14.86
C GLY A 186 -8.46 25.78 16.01
N ASP A 187 -9.01 24.57 15.95
CA ASP A 187 -8.89 23.58 17.02
C ASP A 187 -7.47 22.98 17.08
N VAL A 188 -6.95 22.81 18.29
CA VAL A 188 -5.64 22.20 18.55
C VAL A 188 -5.79 21.00 19.48
N TYR A 189 -5.19 19.88 19.09
CA TYR A 189 -5.22 18.60 19.81
C TYR A 189 -3.81 18.16 20.19
N VAL A 190 -3.68 17.54 21.36
CA VAL A 190 -2.52 16.75 21.77
C VAL A 190 -2.84 15.27 21.59
N LEU A 191 -1.94 14.55 20.93
CA LEU A 191 -2.04 13.14 20.60
C LEU A 191 -0.77 12.45 21.12
N GLY A 192 -0.76 12.06 22.39
CA GLY A 192 0.44 11.56 23.06
C GLY A 192 1.51 12.66 23.13
N ASN A 193 2.65 12.44 22.47
CA ASN A 193 3.70 13.46 22.31
C ASN A 193 3.55 14.31 21.03
N HIS A 194 2.56 14.02 20.19
CA HIS A 194 2.27 14.75 18.96
C HIS A 194 1.25 15.87 19.20
N ARG A 195 1.20 16.84 18.29
CA ARG A 195 0.26 17.95 18.30
C ARG A 195 -0.31 18.17 16.90
N LEU A 196 -1.63 18.23 16.79
CA LEU A 196 -2.36 18.48 15.54
C LEU A 196 -3.11 19.80 15.65
N MET A 197 -3.04 20.63 14.61
CA MET A 197 -3.88 21.82 14.45
C MET A 197 -4.72 21.73 13.18
N CYS A 198 -6.02 21.97 13.31
CA CYS A 198 -6.88 22.25 12.16
C CYS A 198 -6.71 23.73 11.78
N GLY A 199 -6.02 24.03 10.68
CA GLY A 199 -5.61 25.39 10.38
C GLY A 199 -5.01 25.58 8.99
N ASP A 200 -4.91 26.84 8.58
CA ASP A 200 -4.29 27.23 7.31
C ASP A 200 -2.79 27.47 7.53
N SER A 201 -1.95 26.64 6.91
CA SER A 201 -0.49 26.71 7.01
C SER A 201 0.15 27.85 6.21
N SER A 202 -0.65 28.68 5.53
CA SER A 202 -0.19 29.98 5.01
C SER A 202 -0.28 31.12 6.04
N ASP A 203 -1.01 30.95 7.15
CA ASP A 203 -0.98 31.91 8.27
C ASP A 203 0.12 31.53 9.27
N ARG A 204 1.09 32.43 9.41
CA ARG A 204 2.20 32.26 10.36
C ARG A 204 1.72 32.12 11.81
N GLN A 205 0.59 32.72 12.18
CA GLN A 205 0.03 32.60 13.53
C GLN A 205 -0.40 31.17 13.83
N ASN A 206 -0.92 30.42 12.85
CA ASN A 206 -1.26 29.00 13.03
C ASN A 206 -0.01 28.16 13.26
N ILE A 207 1.09 28.44 12.54
CA ILE A 207 2.37 27.75 12.71
C ILE A 207 2.95 28.05 14.09
N ASP A 208 2.98 29.32 14.50
CA ASP A 208 3.50 29.72 15.81
C ASP A 208 2.61 29.17 16.95
N ILE A 209 1.29 29.04 16.76
CA ILE A 209 0.38 28.37 17.72
C ILE A 209 0.68 26.87 17.81
N LEU A 210 0.85 26.17 16.68
CA LEU A 210 1.12 24.74 16.60
C LEU A 210 2.46 24.37 17.23
N ILE A 211 3.50 25.19 17.05
CA ILE A 211 4.84 24.98 17.60
C ILE A 211 4.94 25.47 19.07
N ASP A 212 4.18 26.51 19.44
CA ASP A 212 4.23 27.24 20.72
C ASP A 212 5.64 27.77 21.07
N LYS A 213 6.50 26.91 21.64
CA LYS A 213 7.85 27.25 22.12
C LYS A 213 8.90 26.21 21.75
N ASP A 214 8.50 25.10 21.16
CA ASP A 214 9.40 23.99 20.87
C ASP A 214 10.28 24.29 19.65
N LYS A 215 11.51 23.80 19.67
CA LYS A 215 12.39 23.84 18.51
C LYS A 215 11.99 22.73 17.56
N ILE A 216 11.73 23.03 16.29
CA ILE A 216 11.65 22.01 15.22
C ILE A 216 13.06 21.59 14.78
N ASP A 217 13.26 20.30 14.53
CA ASP A 217 14.52 19.71 14.09
C ASP A 217 14.53 19.38 12.59
N LEU A 218 13.40 18.92 12.06
CA LEU A 218 13.21 18.56 10.66
C LEU A 218 11.80 18.95 10.18
N ILE A 219 11.69 19.55 9.00
CA ILE A 219 10.43 19.64 8.26
C ILE A 219 10.35 18.43 7.32
N LEU A 220 9.26 17.67 7.36
CA LEU A 220 9.00 16.53 6.47
C LEU A 220 7.55 16.61 6.01
N THR A 221 7.32 17.04 4.76
CA THR A 221 5.97 17.48 4.34
C THR A 221 5.72 17.30 2.83
N ASP A 222 4.43 17.20 2.45
CA ASP A 222 3.95 16.87 1.10
C ASP A 222 2.84 17.85 0.65
N PRO A 223 3.20 19.07 0.21
CA PRO A 223 2.23 20.13 -0.07
C PRO A 223 1.34 19.82 -1.29
N PRO A 224 0.09 20.33 -1.36
CA PRO A 224 -0.67 20.37 -2.60
C PRO A 224 0.00 21.35 -3.60
N TYR A 225 0.27 20.90 -4.82
CA TYR A 225 1.06 21.63 -5.82
C TYR A 225 0.36 21.88 -7.17
N GLY A 226 -0.95 22.12 -7.13
CA GLY A 226 -1.72 22.63 -8.28
C GLY A 226 -2.11 21.59 -9.32
N ILE A 227 -2.06 20.30 -8.97
CA ILE A 227 -2.58 19.21 -9.80
C ILE A 227 -3.92 18.81 -9.19
N ASN A 228 -5.03 19.26 -9.78
CA ASN A 228 -6.37 18.93 -9.29
C ASN A 228 -6.63 17.40 -9.42
N ILE A 229 -6.42 16.67 -8.33
CA ILE A 229 -6.47 15.21 -8.29
C ILE A 229 -7.91 14.68 -8.16
N VAL A 230 -8.89 15.53 -7.82
CA VAL A 230 -10.31 15.14 -7.64
C VAL A 230 -11.25 16.12 -8.34
N ASN A 231 -11.20 16.16 -9.67
CA ASN A 231 -12.02 17.10 -10.46
C ASN A 231 -13.44 16.56 -10.70
N THR A 232 -14.46 17.26 -10.19
CA THR A 232 -15.88 16.88 -10.28
C THR A 232 -16.64 17.44 -11.50
N ASN A 233 -16.02 18.26 -12.35
CA ASN A 233 -16.72 19.04 -13.39
C ASN A 233 -16.81 18.35 -14.77
N GLY A 234 -17.67 17.33 -14.88
CA GLY A 234 -17.97 16.61 -16.13
C GLY A 234 -19.41 16.77 -16.63
N LYS A 235 -19.79 17.93 -17.20
CA LYS A 235 -21.09 18.06 -17.91
C LYS A 235 -21.02 17.46 -19.32
N ILE A 236 -21.28 16.15 -19.42
CA ILE A 236 -21.51 15.49 -20.72
C ILE A 236 -22.75 16.07 -21.39
N ARG A 237 -22.68 16.28 -22.71
CA ARG A 237 -23.71 17.00 -23.48
C ARG A 237 -24.73 16.04 -24.09
N GLY A 238 -25.51 15.40 -23.22
CA GLY A 238 -26.58 14.48 -23.59
C GLY A 238 -26.93 13.56 -22.42
N GLU A 239 -28.23 13.45 -22.12
CA GLU A 239 -28.82 12.49 -21.18
C GLU A 239 -28.36 12.62 -19.70
N THR A 240 -28.91 11.77 -18.83
CA THR A 240 -29.25 12.17 -17.45
C THR A 240 -28.18 11.88 -16.39
N SER A 241 -27.52 12.96 -15.94
CA SER A 241 -27.22 13.24 -14.53
C SER A 241 -26.63 12.12 -13.65
N HIS A 242 -25.41 11.67 -13.96
CA HIS A 242 -24.49 11.14 -12.95
C HIS A 242 -23.14 11.86 -13.04
N ASN A 243 -22.75 12.57 -11.98
CA ASN A 243 -21.47 13.27 -11.92
C ASN A 243 -20.33 12.24 -11.80
N GLN A 244 -19.60 12.04 -12.90
CA GLN A 244 -18.33 11.32 -12.90
C GLN A 244 -17.20 12.36 -12.96
N GLY A 245 -16.22 12.21 -12.06
CA GLY A 245 -15.03 13.04 -11.98
C GLY A 245 -13.78 12.27 -12.38
N THR A 246 -12.69 12.99 -12.65
CA THR A 246 -11.47 12.44 -13.27
C THR A 246 -10.23 12.83 -12.47
N VAL A 247 -9.32 11.87 -12.29
CA VAL A 247 -7.95 12.08 -11.79
C VAL A 247 -7.03 12.28 -13.00
N GLY A 248 -6.14 13.28 -13.00
CA GLY A 248 -5.20 13.45 -14.12
C GLY A 248 -4.11 14.50 -13.89
N VAL A 249 -2.87 14.13 -14.25
CA VAL A 249 -1.70 15.03 -14.22
C VAL A 249 -1.61 15.81 -15.54
N SER A 250 -1.80 17.13 -15.51
CA SER A 250 -1.61 17.98 -16.71
C SER A 250 -1.47 19.48 -16.38
N ALA A 251 -0.23 19.94 -16.15
CA ALA A 251 0.13 21.35 -16.19
C ALA A 251 1.12 21.59 -17.37
N PRO A 252 0.68 22.12 -18.52
CA PRO A 252 1.54 22.25 -19.69
C PRO A 252 2.49 23.45 -19.56
N VAL A 253 3.75 23.21 -19.19
CA VAL A 253 4.82 24.22 -19.14
C VAL A 253 5.26 24.57 -20.57
N SER A 254 4.49 25.40 -21.26
CA SER A 254 4.84 25.86 -22.60
C SER A 254 5.80 27.05 -22.57
N PHE A 255 7.09 26.79 -22.80
CA PHE A 255 8.08 27.85 -23.04
C PHE A 255 7.82 28.51 -24.41
N LYS A 256 7.09 29.62 -24.40
CA LYS A 256 7.04 30.60 -25.51
C LYS A 256 7.21 32.01 -24.95
N GLY A 257 8.22 32.72 -25.45
CA GLY A 257 8.61 34.02 -24.93
C GLY A 257 7.64 35.15 -25.23
N GLU A 258 7.66 36.16 -24.35
CA GLU A 258 7.25 37.54 -24.58
C GLU A 258 5.92 37.78 -25.31
N ARG A 259 4.82 37.66 -24.55
CA ARG A 259 3.95 38.82 -24.27
C ARG A 259 2.94 38.53 -23.16
N GLU A 260 2.79 39.49 -22.25
CA GLU A 260 1.81 39.46 -21.17
C GLU A 260 0.37 39.45 -21.71
N ARG A 261 -0.38 38.39 -21.41
CA ARG A 261 -1.82 38.43 -21.14
C ARG A 261 -2.15 37.34 -20.15
N GLU A 262 -2.78 37.69 -19.04
CA GLU A 262 -3.39 36.72 -18.15
C GLU A 262 -4.45 35.90 -18.91
N ARG A 263 -4.24 34.59 -18.95
CA ARG A 263 -5.25 33.61 -19.31
C ARG A 263 -5.05 32.41 -18.41
N ALA A 264 -6.08 32.06 -17.65
CA ALA A 264 -6.05 30.91 -16.77
C ALA A 264 -5.67 29.63 -17.55
N LEU A 265 -4.74 28.85 -17.01
CA LEU A 265 -4.21 27.63 -17.61
C LEU A 265 -5.19 26.45 -17.40
N THR A 266 -6.42 26.58 -17.89
CA THR A 266 -7.42 25.50 -17.85
C THR A 266 -7.15 24.48 -18.96
N GLY A 267 -6.29 23.51 -18.67
CA GLY A 267 -6.13 22.31 -19.50
C GLY A 267 -7.33 21.36 -19.35
N THR A 268 -7.65 20.60 -20.40
CA THR A 268 -8.66 19.53 -20.32
C THR A 268 -8.31 18.43 -21.32
N VAL A 269 -7.84 17.29 -20.81
CA VAL A 269 -7.64 16.02 -21.54
C VAL A 269 -8.01 14.89 -20.58
N GLY A 270 -8.55 13.78 -21.10
CA GLY A 270 -8.82 12.57 -20.32
C GLY A 270 -8.31 11.32 -21.05
N SER A 271 -7.94 10.31 -20.28
CA SER A 271 -7.63 8.94 -20.72
C SER A 271 -7.78 7.99 -19.52
N PRO A 272 -7.92 6.67 -19.73
CA PRO A 272 -8.62 5.81 -18.77
C PRO A 272 -7.82 5.57 -17.48
N GLY A 273 -8.50 5.82 -16.36
CA GLY A 273 -7.97 5.68 -14.99
C GLY A 273 -9.03 6.11 -13.96
N VAL A 274 -10.28 5.69 -14.16
CA VAL A 274 -11.46 6.26 -13.48
C VAL A 274 -11.63 5.67 -12.08
N VAL A 275 -10.84 6.16 -11.12
CA VAL A 275 -11.23 6.10 -9.71
C VAL A 275 -12.51 6.92 -9.56
N GLN A 276 -13.59 6.31 -9.08
CA GLN A 276 -14.84 7.04 -8.89
C GLN A 276 -14.63 8.21 -7.92
N ALA A 277 -15.00 9.42 -8.33
CA ALA A 277 -14.96 10.65 -7.52
C ALA A 277 -15.92 10.65 -6.30
N LYS A 278 -16.45 9.47 -5.94
CA LYS A 278 -17.17 9.20 -4.68
C LYS A 278 -16.26 8.66 -3.56
N ARG A 279 -15.07 8.10 -3.87
CA ARG A 279 -14.24 7.38 -2.86
C ARG A 279 -13.48 8.32 -1.91
N TYR A 280 -13.19 9.57 -2.31
CA TYR A 280 -12.44 10.53 -1.49
C TYR A 280 -13.05 11.93 -1.60
N LYS A 281 -12.97 12.70 -0.51
CA LYS A 281 -13.33 14.12 -0.48
C LYS A 281 -12.33 14.94 -1.33
N PRO A 282 -12.77 15.97 -2.09
CA PRO A 282 -11.85 16.84 -2.80
C PRO A 282 -10.90 17.58 -1.85
N ILE A 283 -9.62 17.67 -2.21
CA ILE A 283 -8.59 18.37 -1.42
C ILE A 283 -8.77 19.88 -1.59
N LEU A 284 -8.71 20.63 -0.47
CA LEU A 284 -8.81 22.09 -0.48
C LEU A 284 -7.54 22.73 -1.06
N ASN A 285 -7.70 23.73 -1.93
CA ASN A 285 -6.61 24.49 -2.58
C ASN A 285 -5.68 23.70 -3.53
N ASP A 286 -5.97 22.43 -3.83
CA ASP A 286 -5.21 21.55 -4.75
C ASP A 286 -5.17 22.03 -6.21
N ASP A 287 -5.98 23.05 -6.55
CA ASP A 287 -6.00 23.74 -7.84
C ASP A 287 -5.02 24.93 -7.94
N LYS A 288 -4.29 25.26 -6.86
CA LYS A 288 -3.41 26.44 -6.77
C LYS A 288 -1.93 26.08 -6.85
N LEU A 289 -1.13 26.97 -7.45
CA LEU A 289 0.32 26.84 -7.46
C LEU A 289 0.89 27.06 -6.06
N TYR A 290 1.58 26.05 -5.53
CA TYR A 290 2.19 26.11 -4.20
C TYR A 290 3.21 27.25 -4.05
N ASP A 291 3.34 27.79 -2.83
CA ASP A 291 4.36 28.76 -2.48
C ASP A 291 5.18 28.28 -1.25
N PRO A 292 6.46 27.90 -1.42
CA PRO A 292 7.27 27.38 -0.34
C PRO A 292 7.84 28.46 0.58
N THR A 293 7.58 29.75 0.34
CA THR A 293 8.23 30.86 1.07
C THR A 293 8.11 30.72 2.59
N ILE A 294 6.92 30.39 3.09
CA ILE A 294 6.69 30.25 4.55
C ILE A 294 7.44 29.06 5.17
N LEU A 295 7.69 27.98 4.43
CA LEU A 295 8.57 26.88 4.88
C LEU A 295 10.04 27.32 4.90
N LEU A 296 10.49 28.03 3.87
CA LEU A 296 11.87 28.51 3.75
C LEU A 296 12.19 29.55 4.83
N GLU A 297 11.24 30.40 5.21
CA GLU A 297 11.36 31.38 6.31
C GLU A 297 11.49 30.75 7.70
N LEU A 298 11.14 29.48 7.90
CA LEU A 298 11.43 28.76 9.14
C LEU A 298 12.92 28.45 9.29
N ASN A 299 13.68 28.39 8.19
CA ASN A 299 15.12 28.14 8.16
C ASN A 299 15.54 26.87 8.95
N VAL A 300 14.76 25.79 8.79
CA VAL A 300 15.04 24.46 9.36
C VAL A 300 15.50 23.51 8.25
N ASP A 301 16.28 22.50 8.61
CA ASP A 301 16.54 21.35 7.73
C ASP A 301 15.20 20.71 7.32
N SER A 302 15.05 20.41 6.02
CA SER A 302 13.74 20.21 5.38
C SER A 302 13.79 19.13 4.30
N ILE A 303 12.71 18.38 4.16
CA ILE A 303 12.41 17.43 3.08
C ILE A 303 11.01 17.75 2.57
N ILE A 304 10.91 18.24 1.32
CA ILE A 304 9.66 18.70 0.73
C ILE A 304 9.35 17.86 -0.51
N TRP A 305 8.31 17.03 -0.44
CA TRP A 305 7.85 16.17 -1.54
C TRP A 305 7.17 16.97 -2.66
N GLY A 306 7.13 16.36 -3.86
CA GLY A 306 6.52 16.97 -5.05
C GLY A 306 7.22 18.22 -5.57
N ALA A 307 8.38 18.57 -4.98
CA ALA A 307 9.10 19.82 -5.21
C ALA A 307 9.54 20.03 -6.66
N ASN A 308 9.58 18.98 -7.48
CA ASN A 308 9.81 19.09 -8.92
C ASN A 308 8.74 19.92 -9.65
N ASN A 309 7.52 20.04 -9.10
CA ASN A 309 6.43 20.82 -9.68
C ASN A 309 6.57 22.34 -9.41
N PHE A 310 7.38 22.74 -8.42
CA PHE A 310 7.61 24.13 -8.02
C PHE A 310 9.10 24.46 -7.82
N ALA A 311 10.00 23.70 -8.46
CA ALA A 311 11.45 23.78 -8.28
C ALA A 311 12.03 25.18 -8.56
N SER A 312 11.41 25.96 -9.44
CA SER A 312 11.78 27.34 -9.75
C SER A 312 11.51 28.34 -8.62
N LYS A 313 10.79 27.95 -7.56
CA LYS A 313 10.59 28.72 -6.33
C LYS A 313 11.52 28.29 -5.18
N LEU A 314 12.33 27.24 -5.36
CA LEU A 314 13.19 26.69 -4.32
C LEU A 314 14.66 27.10 -4.56
N PRO A 315 15.46 27.32 -3.49
CA PRO A 315 16.89 27.57 -3.64
C PRO A 315 17.65 26.28 -4.01
N ASP A 316 18.89 26.42 -4.46
CA ASP A 316 19.74 25.32 -4.91
C ASP A 316 19.82 24.18 -3.87
N SER A 317 19.36 22.99 -4.27
CA SER A 317 19.36 21.81 -3.41
C SER A 317 20.72 21.11 -3.43
N PRO A 318 21.37 20.84 -2.28
CA PRO A 318 22.59 20.02 -2.23
C PRO A 318 22.35 18.56 -2.69
N LYS A 319 21.10 18.08 -2.68
CA LYS A 319 20.65 16.79 -3.21
C LYS A 319 19.12 16.77 -3.32
N TRP A 320 18.60 15.79 -4.04
CA TRP A 320 17.18 15.44 -4.03
C TRP A 320 17.03 14.01 -3.50
N LEU A 321 15.92 13.71 -2.81
CA LEU A 321 15.56 12.33 -2.49
C LEU A 321 14.63 11.80 -3.57
N VAL A 322 14.73 10.50 -3.86
CA VAL A 322 13.86 9.81 -4.82
C VAL A 322 13.08 8.75 -4.06
N TRP A 323 11.78 8.68 -4.27
CA TRP A 323 10.97 7.51 -3.91
C TRP A 323 10.52 6.82 -5.19
N TYR A 324 10.93 5.57 -5.38
CA TYR A 324 10.48 4.67 -6.43
C TYR A 324 9.35 3.79 -5.87
N LYS A 325 8.16 3.87 -6.48
CA LYS A 325 6.90 3.34 -5.92
C LYS A 325 6.23 2.22 -6.72
N LYS A 326 6.78 1.88 -7.88
CA LYS A 326 6.41 0.69 -8.66
C LYS A 326 7.27 -0.50 -8.23
N PRO A 327 6.90 -1.75 -8.52
CA PRO A 327 7.86 -2.85 -8.46
C PRO A 327 8.85 -2.69 -9.62
N MET A 328 10.12 -3.03 -9.40
CA MET A 328 11.22 -2.74 -10.34
C MET A 328 11.01 -3.27 -11.76
N ASP A 329 10.24 -4.36 -11.89
CA ASP A 329 10.02 -5.09 -13.14
C ASP A 329 8.86 -4.57 -14.01
N LYS A 330 8.01 -3.65 -13.52
CA LYS A 330 6.75 -3.37 -14.22
C LYS A 330 7.01 -2.59 -15.52
N ALA A 331 6.87 -3.27 -16.65
CA ALA A 331 6.72 -2.63 -17.96
C ALA A 331 5.60 -1.57 -17.89
N ASN A 332 5.93 -0.34 -18.28
CA ASN A 332 5.15 0.85 -17.94
C ASN A 332 3.90 1.03 -18.82
N ASN A 333 2.81 0.35 -18.46
CA ASN A 333 1.50 0.47 -19.10
C ASN A 333 0.50 1.36 -18.32
N ASP A 334 0.94 2.09 -17.28
CA ASP A 334 0.13 3.09 -16.58
C ASP A 334 0.66 4.53 -16.78
N ASN A 335 -0.23 5.52 -16.66
CA ASN A 335 0.08 6.94 -16.86
C ASN A 335 0.57 7.65 -15.58
N PHE A 336 0.99 6.92 -14.54
CA PHE A 336 1.47 7.50 -13.28
C PHE A 336 3.00 7.46 -13.20
N SER A 337 3.59 8.50 -12.61
CA SER A 337 5.04 8.58 -12.40
C SER A 337 5.58 7.42 -11.57
N ASP A 338 6.65 6.77 -12.03
CA ASP A 338 7.33 5.68 -11.33
C ASP A 338 8.01 6.15 -10.04
N VAL A 339 8.39 7.43 -10.03
CA VAL A 339 9.07 8.12 -8.95
C VAL A 339 8.32 9.36 -8.49
N GLU A 340 8.50 9.68 -7.20
CA GLU A 340 8.27 11.01 -6.64
C GLU A 340 9.59 11.58 -6.11
N LEU A 341 9.73 12.90 -6.15
CA LEU A 341 10.98 13.60 -5.84
C LEU A 341 10.78 14.54 -4.66
N ALA A 342 11.71 14.51 -3.70
CA ALA A 342 11.78 15.49 -2.62
C ALA A 342 13.01 16.38 -2.75
N TRP A 343 12.81 17.69 -2.59
CA TRP A 343 13.91 18.65 -2.42
C TRP A 343 14.37 18.66 -0.96
N THR A 344 15.67 18.85 -0.71
CA THR A 344 16.18 18.96 0.66
C THR A 344 17.45 19.83 0.78
N ASN A 345 17.42 20.79 1.70
CA ASN A 345 18.57 21.63 2.08
C ASN A 345 19.61 20.93 2.97
N ILE A 346 19.30 19.72 3.48
CA ILE A 346 20.11 19.01 4.48
C ILE A 346 21.53 18.74 3.95
N LYS A 347 22.55 19.09 4.74
CA LYS A 347 23.97 18.92 4.38
C LYS A 347 24.58 17.69 5.07
N GLY A 348 25.73 17.23 4.58
CA GLY A 348 26.48 16.10 5.17
C GLY A 348 25.90 14.69 4.97
N LYS A 349 24.57 14.52 4.98
CA LYS A 349 23.88 13.25 4.67
C LYS A 349 24.00 12.90 3.17
N MET A 350 24.05 11.60 2.85
CA MET A 350 24.10 11.08 1.47
C MET A 350 22.85 11.44 0.66
N CYS A 351 22.91 11.28 -0.66
CA CYS A 351 21.72 11.18 -1.52
C CYS A 351 21.16 9.75 -1.41
N LYS A 352 19.82 9.58 -1.42
CA LYS A 352 19.17 8.26 -1.36
C LYS A 352 17.99 8.17 -2.33
N MET A 353 17.84 6.97 -2.89
CA MET A 353 16.60 6.48 -3.48
C MET A 353 15.99 5.46 -2.50
N TYR A 354 14.72 5.63 -2.19
CA TYR A 354 13.91 4.69 -1.44
C TYR A 354 13.05 3.90 -2.42
N HIS A 355 13.18 2.57 -2.44
CA HIS A 355 12.16 1.70 -3.02
C HIS A 355 11.15 1.42 -1.91
N TYR A 356 9.87 1.70 -2.15
CA TYR A 356 8.77 1.30 -1.26
C TYR A 356 7.50 1.13 -2.08
N LEU A 357 7.00 -0.09 -2.22
CA LEU A 357 5.96 -0.43 -3.21
C LEU A 357 4.60 0.18 -2.85
N TRP A 358 4.03 0.97 -3.76
CA TRP A 358 2.79 1.73 -3.54
C TRP A 358 2.08 2.08 -4.86
N SER A 359 1.65 1.06 -5.61
CA SER A 359 0.98 1.21 -6.91
C SER A 359 -0.35 0.44 -6.96
N GLY A 360 -1.46 1.18 -7.12
CA GLY A 360 -2.81 0.60 -7.20
C GLY A 360 -3.26 -0.06 -5.88
N LEU A 361 -3.44 -1.39 -5.94
CA LEU A 361 -3.67 -2.26 -4.77
C LEU A 361 -2.35 -2.72 -4.13
N LEU A 362 -1.28 -2.86 -4.92
CA LEU A 362 0.04 -3.33 -4.49
C LEU A 362 0.69 -2.29 -3.58
N ARG A 363 0.66 -2.59 -2.28
CA ARG A 363 1.22 -1.75 -1.21
C ARG A 363 2.02 -2.61 -0.25
N GLU A 364 3.28 -2.24 -0.05
CA GLU A 364 4.13 -2.77 1.02
C GLU A 364 3.60 -2.38 2.41
N GLY A 365 4.13 -2.99 3.47
CA GLY A 365 3.92 -2.56 4.84
C GLY A 365 2.71 -3.16 5.57
N ASN A 366 2.86 -3.25 6.90
CA ASN A 366 1.87 -3.80 7.82
C ASN A 366 0.53 -3.04 7.73
N ARG A 367 -0.58 -3.77 7.57
CA ARG A 367 -1.93 -3.21 7.37
C ARG A 367 -2.50 -2.46 8.58
N LYS A 368 -2.02 -2.71 9.81
CA LYS A 368 -2.35 -1.87 10.98
C LYS A 368 -1.82 -0.44 10.79
N MET A 369 -0.65 -0.30 10.16
CA MET A 369 0.06 0.97 9.99
C MET A 369 -0.35 1.68 8.69
N GLU A 370 -0.33 0.95 7.57
CA GLU A 370 -0.62 1.47 6.23
C GLU A 370 -2.10 1.55 5.87
N LEU A 371 -2.95 0.99 6.74
CA LEU A 371 -4.39 0.78 6.58
C LEU A 371 -4.76 -0.20 5.45
N LYS A 372 -5.77 -1.04 5.73
CA LYS A 372 -6.33 -1.99 4.75
C LYS A 372 -6.89 -1.24 3.54
N GLU A 373 -7.59 -0.14 3.76
CA GLU A 373 -8.00 0.81 2.73
C GLU A 373 -7.25 2.15 2.86
N ARG A 374 -7.02 2.83 1.73
CA ARG A 374 -6.56 4.22 1.75
C ARG A 374 -7.70 5.15 2.18
N VAL A 375 -7.37 6.20 2.91
CA VAL A 375 -8.33 7.19 3.44
C VAL A 375 -8.12 8.60 2.88
N HIS A 376 -7.05 8.80 2.13
CA HIS A 376 -6.76 10.02 1.36
C HIS A 376 -6.30 9.62 -0.06
N SER A 377 -6.66 10.41 -1.07
CA SER A 377 -6.31 10.12 -2.47
C SER A 377 -4.79 10.06 -2.69
N THR A 378 -4.06 11.01 -2.08
CA THR A 378 -2.59 11.13 -2.10
C THR A 378 -1.89 10.54 -0.88
N GLN A 379 -2.50 9.60 -0.15
CA GLN A 379 -1.90 8.98 1.05
C GLN A 379 -0.48 8.44 0.76
N LYS A 380 0.54 9.09 1.34
CA LYS A 380 1.92 8.60 1.42
C LYS A 380 2.00 7.34 2.31
N PRO A 381 2.88 6.37 2.01
CA PRO A 381 3.15 5.25 2.91
C PRO A 381 3.82 5.72 4.20
N VAL A 382 3.50 5.07 5.31
CA VAL A 382 4.14 5.29 6.62
C VAL A 382 5.56 4.71 6.62
N GLY A 383 5.79 3.51 6.08
CA GLY A 383 7.10 2.84 6.05
C GLY A 383 8.17 3.62 5.28
N LEU A 384 7.78 4.31 4.20
CA LEU A 384 8.63 5.28 3.49
C LEU A 384 9.10 6.40 4.43
N LEU A 385 8.17 6.98 5.19
CA LEU A 385 8.45 8.08 6.12
C LEU A 385 9.27 7.60 7.32
N ILE A 386 9.04 6.38 7.81
CA ILE A 386 9.87 5.71 8.84
C ILE A 386 11.33 5.58 8.37
N ASN A 387 11.55 5.09 7.15
CA ASN A 387 12.89 4.96 6.57
C ASN A 387 13.61 6.33 6.47
N ILE A 388 12.88 7.38 6.13
CA ILE A 388 13.40 8.75 6.04
C ILE A 388 13.69 9.34 7.43
N LEU A 389 12.78 9.18 8.39
CA LEU A 389 12.98 9.63 9.77
C LEU A 389 14.21 8.97 10.40
N ASN A 390 14.44 7.68 10.16
CA ASN A 390 15.62 6.96 10.63
C ASN A 390 16.93 7.37 9.93
N ASP A 391 16.88 7.90 8.70
CA ASP A 391 18.06 8.42 8.00
C ASP A 391 18.36 9.90 8.32
N TYR A 392 17.33 10.71 8.58
CA TYR A 392 17.43 12.18 8.59
C TYR A 392 17.07 12.85 9.92
N SER A 393 16.56 12.12 10.92
CA SER A 393 16.26 12.64 12.26
C SER A 393 16.76 11.69 13.36
N ASP A 394 16.96 12.19 14.57
CA ASP A 394 17.24 11.38 15.77
C ASP A 394 15.96 11.14 16.61
N ILE A 395 16.01 10.20 17.55
CA ILE A 395 14.91 9.92 18.49
C ILE A 395 14.65 11.14 19.37
N ASN A 396 13.37 11.43 19.65
CA ASN A 396 12.84 12.66 20.26
C ASN A 396 13.02 13.94 19.43
N ASN A 397 13.41 13.88 18.15
CA ASN A 397 13.34 15.06 17.28
C ASN A 397 11.89 15.52 17.08
N ASN A 398 11.72 16.84 16.98
CA ASN A 398 10.46 17.49 16.67
C ASN A 398 10.32 17.67 15.16
N ILE A 399 9.38 16.94 14.56
CA ILE A 399 9.12 16.90 13.12
C ILE A 399 7.91 17.79 12.80
N LEU A 400 8.05 18.71 11.85
CA LEU A 400 6.95 19.56 11.37
C LEU A 400 6.42 19.07 10.02
N ASP A 401 5.10 18.90 9.93
CA ASP A 401 4.38 18.61 8.69
C ASP A 401 3.19 19.56 8.57
N LEU A 402 3.14 20.37 7.50
CA LEU A 402 2.11 21.40 7.32
C LEU A 402 0.95 20.98 6.40
N TYR A 403 0.94 19.72 5.94
CA TYR A 403 -0.04 19.17 5.00
C TYR A 403 -0.38 17.71 5.36
N GLY A 404 -0.95 17.51 6.57
CA GLY A 404 -1.08 16.21 7.20
C GLY A 404 -1.92 15.16 6.46
N GLY A 405 -2.99 15.56 5.77
CA GLY A 405 -3.85 14.70 4.93
C GLY A 405 -4.38 13.45 5.64
N SER A 406 -3.71 12.31 5.46
CA SER A 406 -4.06 11.02 6.10
C SER A 406 -3.37 10.78 7.45
N GLY A 407 -2.45 11.64 7.87
CA GLY A 407 -1.68 11.50 9.11
C GLY A 407 -0.50 10.54 9.05
N SER A 408 -0.07 10.09 7.85
CA SER A 408 1.01 9.10 7.73
C SER A 408 2.33 9.55 8.39
N THR A 409 2.67 10.84 8.36
CA THR A 409 3.85 11.40 9.05
C THR A 409 3.72 11.30 10.57
N LEU A 410 2.50 11.48 11.12
CA LEU A 410 2.25 11.38 12.56
C LEU A 410 2.36 9.92 13.04
N ILE A 411 1.78 8.96 12.31
CA ILE A 411 1.94 7.52 12.61
C ILE A 411 3.42 7.10 12.46
N ALA A 412 4.14 7.61 11.45
CA ALA A 412 5.57 7.34 11.30
C ALA A 412 6.38 7.89 12.48
N CYS A 413 6.01 9.05 13.03
CA CYS A 413 6.66 9.63 14.19
C CYS A 413 6.38 8.85 15.49
N GLU A 414 5.14 8.41 15.72
CA GLU A 414 4.77 7.55 16.87
C GLU A 414 5.63 6.27 16.90
N GLU A 415 5.60 5.51 15.80
CA GLU A 415 6.34 4.24 15.68
C GLU A 415 7.86 4.42 15.76
N THR A 416 8.38 5.59 15.39
CA THR A 416 9.83 5.89 15.43
C THR A 416 10.28 6.74 16.61
N GLN A 417 9.41 6.99 17.60
CA GLN A 417 9.72 7.80 18.79
C GLN A 417 10.22 9.23 18.44
N ARG A 418 9.61 9.87 17.45
CA ARG A 418 9.76 11.30 17.13
C ARG A 418 8.49 12.04 17.53
N ASN A 419 8.58 13.33 17.84
CA ASN A 419 7.39 14.15 18.09
C ASN A 419 6.90 14.74 16.76
N CYS A 420 5.59 14.87 16.57
CA CYS A 420 5.02 15.37 15.31
C CYS A 420 4.15 16.60 15.57
N TYR A 421 4.46 17.67 14.86
CA TYR A 421 3.74 18.94 14.87
C TYR A 421 3.05 19.01 13.50
N MET A 422 1.78 18.64 13.46
CA MET A 422 1.02 18.46 12.22
C MET A 422 -0.02 19.56 12.04
N MET A 423 -0.15 20.08 10.82
CA MET A 423 -1.27 20.93 10.42
C MET A 423 -2.05 20.29 9.27
N GLU A 424 -3.36 20.44 9.30
CA GLU A 424 -4.26 20.06 8.20
C GLU A 424 -5.39 21.10 8.09
N LEU A 425 -5.79 21.44 6.87
CA LEU A 425 -6.74 22.51 6.58
C LEU A 425 -8.19 22.04 6.63
N ASP A 426 -8.48 20.80 6.23
CA ASP A 426 -9.84 20.26 6.28
C ASP A 426 -10.14 19.60 7.66
N PRO A 427 -11.16 20.06 8.39
CA PRO A 427 -11.59 19.41 9.64
C PRO A 427 -11.93 17.92 9.48
N TYR A 428 -12.39 17.49 8.30
CA TYR A 428 -12.62 16.09 7.98
C TYR A 428 -11.33 15.28 8.08
N TYR A 429 -10.26 15.75 7.44
CA TYR A 429 -8.97 15.07 7.46
C TYR A 429 -8.28 15.18 8.83
N CYS A 430 -8.50 16.27 9.57
CA CYS A 430 -8.14 16.32 11.00
C CYS A 430 -8.82 15.22 11.83
N GLN A 431 -10.12 14.96 11.62
CA GLN A 431 -10.84 13.87 12.29
C GLN A 431 -10.35 12.49 11.83
N VAL A 432 -9.98 12.32 10.55
CA VAL A 432 -9.30 11.10 10.06
C VAL A 432 -7.97 10.87 10.78
N ILE A 433 -7.12 11.89 10.90
CA ILE A 433 -5.82 11.83 11.57
C ILE A 433 -5.99 11.41 13.05
N ILE A 434 -6.92 12.06 13.77
CA ILE A 434 -7.25 11.73 15.16
C ILE A 434 -7.70 10.26 15.26
N ASN A 435 -8.72 9.87 14.50
CA ASN A 435 -9.30 8.53 14.63
C ASN A 435 -8.31 7.42 14.23
N ARG A 436 -7.45 7.67 13.23
CA ARG A 436 -6.36 6.76 12.83
C ARG A 436 -5.33 6.58 13.96
N TRP A 437 -4.90 7.67 14.61
CA TRP A 437 -3.94 7.60 15.71
C TRP A 437 -4.53 6.97 16.98
N GLU A 438 -5.76 7.31 17.35
CA GLU A 438 -6.46 6.71 18.49
C GLU A 438 -6.64 5.19 18.30
N HIS A 439 -6.99 4.74 17.09
CA HIS A 439 -7.05 3.31 16.77
C HIS A 439 -5.66 2.66 16.81
N TYR A 440 -4.64 3.29 16.23
CA TYR A 440 -3.29 2.73 16.15
C TYR A 440 -2.65 2.52 17.53
N THR A 441 -2.85 3.47 18.45
CA THR A 441 -2.22 3.49 19.79
C THR A 441 -3.10 2.98 20.92
N GLY A 442 -4.43 2.98 20.76
CA GLY A 442 -5.40 2.79 21.84
C GLY A 442 -5.54 3.98 22.79
N GLN A 443 -4.86 5.10 22.53
CA GLN A 443 -4.92 6.32 23.33
C GLN A 443 -6.07 7.24 22.86
N LYS A 444 -6.25 8.40 23.52
CA LYS A 444 -7.27 9.40 23.17
C LYS A 444 -6.68 10.80 23.00
N ALA A 445 -7.11 11.48 21.95
CA ALA A 445 -6.68 12.83 21.63
C ALA A 445 -7.36 13.86 22.54
N VAL A 446 -6.60 14.84 23.02
CA VAL A 446 -7.09 15.86 23.96
C VAL A 446 -7.07 17.21 23.26
N LYS A 447 -8.24 17.80 23.04
CA LYS A 447 -8.36 19.19 22.60
C LYS A 447 -7.91 20.14 23.73
N ILE A 448 -7.12 21.16 23.40
CA ILE A 448 -6.47 22.05 24.38
C ILE A 448 -6.91 23.53 24.31
N ASN A 449 -7.93 23.87 23.51
CA ASN A 449 -8.46 25.23 23.34
C ASN A 449 -9.98 25.31 23.23
#